data_AF-A0AAV5MFC0-F1
#
_entry.id   AF-A0AAV5MFC0-F1
#
_cell.length_a   1.000
_cell.length_b   1.000
_cell.length_c   1.000
_cell.angle_alpha   90.00
_cell.angle_beta   90.00
_cell.angle_gamma   90.00
#
_symmetry.space_group_name_H-M   'P 1'
#
loop_
_entity.id
_entity.type
_entity.pdbx_description
1 polymer ?
#
loop_
_entity_poly.entity_id
_entity_poly.type
_entity_poly.pdbx_seq_one_letter_code
_entity_poly.pdbx_strand_id
1 'polypeptide(L)'
;MEDFFFYRHVKLLAFELLSLTPSSSDPPTFSRKGMPVSRVESVGVITSRDYKPSKFLKFTLDDGTGCICCILWLNHLNSLYFSRRDPGDIQLLADVARRFAAEVHIGKVARVRGRIGNYRGEVQITVSDVVIERDPNAEMLHWLDCLRLSRQCYDVMKRTSSN
;
A
#
# COMPACT_ATOMS: atom_id res chain seq x y z
N MET A 1 18.19 10.30 -11.28
CA MET A 1 17.43 10.92 -10.17
C MET A 1 15.94 10.55 -10.22
N GLU A 2 15.39 10.14 -11.36
CA GLU A 2 14.00 9.65 -11.52
C GLU A 2 13.64 8.36 -10.74
N ASP A 3 14.63 7.66 -10.16
CA ASP A 3 14.48 6.29 -9.68
C ASP A 3 14.29 6.15 -8.16
N PHE A 4 14.49 7.22 -7.38
CA PHE A 4 14.62 7.10 -5.91
C PHE A 4 13.31 6.76 -5.18
N PHE A 5 12.16 7.19 -5.71
CA PHE A 5 10.85 6.89 -5.14
C PHE A 5 10.14 5.72 -5.81
N PHE A 6 10.65 5.22 -6.94
CA PHE A 6 10.05 4.08 -7.61
C PHE A 6 10.08 2.83 -6.73
N TYR A 7 11.14 2.63 -5.92
CA TYR A 7 11.29 1.47 -5.04
C TYR A 7 10.99 1.74 -3.56
N ARG A 8 10.78 2.99 -3.15
CA ARG A 8 10.46 3.34 -1.76
C ARG A 8 8.95 3.44 -1.56
N HIS A 9 8.49 3.02 -0.38
CA HIS A 9 7.12 3.26 0.04
C HIS A 9 6.98 4.75 0.39
N VAL A 10 6.33 5.53 -0.49
CA VAL A 10 5.98 6.92 -0.17
C VAL A 10 4.88 6.94 0.89
N LYS A 11 4.91 7.91 1.80
CA LYS A 11 3.86 8.06 2.81
C LYS A 11 2.81 9.00 2.26
N LEU A 12 1.58 8.52 2.10
CA LEU A 12 0.47 9.30 1.55
C LEU A 12 -0.79 9.07 2.39
N LEU A 13 -1.56 10.14 2.56
CA LEU A 13 -2.93 10.05 3.08
C LEU A 13 -3.86 9.47 2.00
N ALA A 14 -4.98 8.90 2.43
CA ALA A 14 -5.94 8.24 1.56
C ALA A 14 -6.45 9.15 0.45
N PHE A 15 -6.81 10.41 0.75
CA PHE A 15 -7.28 11.33 -0.28
C PHE A 15 -6.23 11.55 -1.39
N GLU A 16 -4.94 11.63 -1.03
CA GLU A 16 -3.87 11.80 -2.02
C GLU A 16 -3.69 10.53 -2.85
N LEU A 17 -3.66 9.37 -2.20
CA LEU A 17 -3.52 8.09 -2.88
C LEU A 17 -4.69 7.82 -3.84
N LEU A 18 -5.92 8.08 -3.41
CA LEU A 18 -7.13 7.87 -4.21
C LEU A 18 -7.25 8.88 -5.36
N SER A 19 -6.57 10.04 -5.27
CA SER A 19 -6.51 11.00 -6.37
C SER A 19 -5.52 10.61 -7.49
N LEU A 20 -4.72 9.56 -7.30
CA LEU A 20 -3.74 9.14 -8.30
C LEU A 20 -4.45 8.56 -9.54
N THR A 21 -4.17 9.13 -10.70
CA THR A 21 -4.68 8.61 -11.97
C THR A 21 -3.68 7.61 -12.55
N PRO A 22 -4.12 6.37 -12.86
CA PRO A 22 -3.27 5.41 -13.56
C PRO A 22 -3.02 5.88 -15.00
N SER A 23 -1.81 5.64 -15.50
CA SER A 23 -1.51 5.79 -16.93
C SER A 23 -2.25 4.73 -17.76
N SER A 24 -2.34 4.96 -19.07
CA SER A 24 -2.89 4.00 -20.03
C SER A 24 -1.93 2.85 -20.39
N SER A 25 -0.76 2.73 -19.73
CA SER A 25 0.19 1.65 -19.98
C SER A 25 -0.24 0.33 -19.35
N ASP A 26 0.28 -0.79 -19.86
CA ASP A 26 0.15 -2.11 -19.25
C ASP A 26 1.54 -2.65 -18.86
N PRO A 27 1.89 -2.75 -17.56
CA PRO A 27 1.06 -2.41 -16.39
C PRO A 27 0.89 -0.89 -16.19
N PRO A 28 -0.17 -0.46 -15.47
CA PRO A 28 -0.39 0.96 -15.19
C PRO A 28 0.70 1.50 -14.27
N THR A 29 1.15 2.72 -14.57
CA THR A 29 2.04 3.51 -13.73
C THR A 29 1.25 4.63 -13.05
N PHE A 30 1.72 5.07 -11.89
CA PHE A 30 1.07 6.13 -11.13
C PHE A 30 2.04 7.29 -10.95
N SER A 31 1.53 8.51 -10.95
CA SER A 31 2.32 9.70 -10.65
C SER A 31 1.58 10.66 -9.74
N ARG A 32 2.30 11.25 -8.79
CA ARG A 32 1.81 12.33 -7.94
C ARG A 32 2.41 13.63 -8.44
N LYS A 33 1.60 14.52 -9.04
CA LYS A 33 2.05 15.81 -9.59
C LYS A 33 3.27 15.70 -10.52
N GLY A 34 3.35 14.63 -11.31
CA GLY A 34 4.47 14.34 -12.22
C GLY A 34 5.61 13.50 -11.62
N MET A 35 5.59 13.23 -10.32
CA MET A 35 6.57 12.34 -9.68
C MET A 35 6.09 10.88 -9.73
N PRO A 36 6.84 9.95 -10.36
CA PRO A 36 6.47 8.54 -10.39
C PRO A 36 6.38 7.93 -8.99
N VAL A 37 5.31 7.19 -8.72
CA VAL A 37 5.11 6.46 -7.47
C VAL A 37 4.60 5.06 -7.79
N SER A 38 5.14 4.05 -7.10
CA SER A 38 4.72 2.66 -7.32
C SER A 38 4.36 1.93 -6.03
N ARG A 39 4.82 2.44 -4.89
CA ARG A 39 4.69 1.83 -3.57
C ARG A 39 4.29 2.85 -2.54
N VAL A 40 3.45 2.47 -1.60
CA VAL A 40 2.90 3.36 -0.58
C VAL A 40 2.95 2.72 0.81
N GLU A 41 3.13 3.56 1.82
CA GLU A 41 2.85 3.28 3.22
C GLU A 41 1.65 4.13 3.65
N SER A 42 0.64 3.51 4.26
CA SER A 42 -0.54 4.18 4.80
C SER A 42 -0.86 3.64 6.20
N VAL A 43 -1.49 4.44 7.04
CA VAL A 43 -1.91 4.08 8.40
C VAL A 43 -3.35 4.53 8.59
N GLY A 44 -4.17 3.66 9.15
CA GLY A 44 -5.54 3.99 9.51
C GLY A 44 -6.25 2.85 10.23
N VAL A 45 -7.53 3.04 10.51
CA VAL A 45 -8.40 2.05 11.13
C VAL A 45 -8.89 1.06 10.07
N ILE A 46 -8.85 -0.23 10.39
CA ILE A 46 -9.44 -1.27 9.54
C ILE A 46 -10.96 -1.20 9.68
N THR A 47 -11.68 -0.88 8.60
CA THR A 47 -13.14 -0.72 8.59
C THR A 47 -13.89 -1.86 7.92
N SER A 48 -13.21 -2.70 7.15
CA SER A 48 -13.81 -3.88 6.51
C SER A 48 -12.86 -5.07 6.53
N ARG A 49 -13.39 -6.29 6.40
CA ARG A 49 -12.59 -7.52 6.32
C ARG A 49 -13.36 -8.62 5.56
N ASP A 50 -12.99 -8.86 4.32
CA ASP A 50 -13.47 -9.99 3.49
C ASP A 50 -12.35 -11.01 3.28
N TYR A 51 -12.42 -12.11 4.04
CA TYR A 51 -11.42 -13.17 4.03
C TYR A 51 -11.83 -14.30 3.10
N LYS A 52 -11.03 -14.55 2.06
CA LYS A 52 -11.18 -15.70 1.14
C LYS A 52 -9.98 -16.66 1.31
N PRO A 53 -10.16 -17.79 2.02
CA PRO A 53 -9.10 -18.76 2.27
C PRO A 53 -8.38 -19.18 0.98
N SER A 54 -7.05 -19.29 1.06
CA SER A 54 -6.17 -19.69 -0.05
C SER A 54 -6.26 -18.82 -1.32
N LYS A 55 -6.92 -17.65 -1.24
CA LYS A 55 -7.06 -16.69 -2.33
C LYS A 55 -6.50 -15.34 -1.92
N PHE A 56 -7.22 -14.60 -1.09
CA PHE A 56 -6.83 -13.28 -0.62
C PHE A 56 -7.61 -12.85 0.62
N LEU A 57 -7.09 -11.87 1.33
CA LEU A 57 -7.81 -11.05 2.28
C LEU A 57 -7.98 -9.66 1.67
N LYS A 58 -9.22 -9.20 1.54
CA LYS A 58 -9.55 -7.82 1.19
C LYS A 58 -9.99 -7.08 2.45
N PHE A 59 -9.46 -5.90 2.68
CA PHE A 59 -9.84 -5.06 3.81
C PHE A 59 -9.75 -3.58 3.42
N THR A 60 -10.39 -2.73 4.20
CA THR A 60 -10.39 -1.28 3.97
C THR A 60 -9.67 -0.59 5.10
N LEU A 61 -8.80 0.36 4.78
CA LEU A 61 -8.10 1.23 5.72
C LEU A 61 -8.70 2.63 5.63
N ASP A 62 -9.24 3.15 6.73
CA ASP A 62 -9.75 4.52 6.84
C ASP A 62 -8.79 5.34 7.69
N ASP A 63 -8.18 6.36 7.10
CA ASP A 63 -7.26 7.25 7.81
C ASP A 63 -7.92 8.57 8.24
N GLY A 64 -9.23 8.74 8.01
CA GLY A 64 -9.98 9.99 8.23
C GLY A 64 -10.04 10.91 7.02
N THR A 65 -9.26 10.65 5.96
CA THR A 65 -9.30 11.40 4.69
C THR A 65 -9.88 10.61 3.53
N GLY A 66 -10.09 9.30 3.73
CA GLY A 66 -10.66 8.40 2.73
C GLY A 66 -10.45 6.94 3.11
N CYS A 67 -11.05 6.05 2.32
CA CYS A 67 -11.06 4.61 2.56
C CYS A 67 -10.29 3.87 1.45
N ILE A 68 -9.14 3.28 1.78
CA ILE A 68 -8.27 2.60 0.81
C ILE A 68 -8.55 1.09 0.81
N CYS A 69 -8.83 0.53 -0.36
CA CYS A 69 -8.90 -0.92 -0.55
C CYS A 69 -7.50 -1.54 -0.47
N CYS A 70 -7.32 -2.51 0.42
CA CYS A 70 -6.08 -3.25 0.62
C CYS A 70 -6.30 -4.75 0.30
N ILE A 71 -5.44 -5.32 -0.53
CA ILE A 71 -5.48 -6.72 -0.96
C ILE A 71 -4.21 -7.43 -0.51
N LEU A 72 -4.34 -8.37 0.42
CA LEU A 72 -3.28 -9.30 0.83
C LEU A 72 -3.51 -10.65 0.15
N TRP A 73 -2.59 -11.07 -0.72
CA TRP A 73 -2.69 -12.35 -1.41
C TRP A 73 -2.36 -13.52 -0.49
N LEU A 74 -3.11 -14.62 -0.60
CA LEU A 74 -2.97 -15.83 0.23
C LEU A 74 -2.80 -17.10 -0.62
N ASN A 75 -2.59 -16.93 -1.92
CA ASN A 75 -2.49 -18.00 -2.90
C ASN A 75 -1.04 -18.39 -3.24
N HIS A 76 -0.08 -18.05 -2.37
CA HIS A 76 1.36 -18.28 -2.60
C HIS A 76 1.69 -19.72 -3.02
N LEU A 77 1.02 -20.72 -2.42
CA LEU A 77 1.27 -22.14 -2.69
C LEU A 77 0.56 -22.68 -3.94
N ASN A 78 -0.45 -21.97 -4.46
CA ASN A 78 -1.34 -22.47 -5.52
C ASN A 78 -1.25 -21.65 -6.81
N SER A 79 -0.45 -20.58 -6.83
CA SER A 79 -0.36 -19.66 -7.97
C SER A 79 0.90 -19.93 -8.79
N LEU A 80 0.71 -20.06 -10.11
CA LEU A 80 1.79 -20.20 -11.10
C LEU A 80 2.73 -18.98 -11.14
N TYR A 81 2.33 -17.84 -10.57
CA TYR A 81 3.21 -16.68 -10.45
C TYR A 81 4.40 -16.96 -9.52
N PHE A 82 4.18 -17.74 -8.46
CA PHE A 82 5.21 -18.03 -7.46
C PHE A 82 6.01 -19.29 -7.76
N SER A 83 5.58 -20.15 -8.68
CA SER A 83 6.25 -21.43 -8.99
C SER A 83 7.68 -21.30 -9.52
N ARG A 84 8.09 -20.08 -9.94
CA ARG A 84 9.46 -19.78 -10.37
C ARG A 84 10.43 -19.50 -9.22
N ARG A 85 9.94 -19.41 -7.98
CA ARG A 85 10.77 -19.14 -6.79
C ARG A 85 11.18 -20.44 -6.09
N ASP A 86 12.20 -20.33 -5.24
CA ASP A 86 12.60 -21.43 -4.38
C ASP A 86 11.41 -21.89 -3.50
N PRO A 87 11.14 -23.21 -3.40
CA PRO A 87 10.02 -23.72 -2.62
C PRO A 87 10.03 -23.29 -1.14
N GLY A 88 11.20 -23.18 -0.52
CA GLY A 88 11.35 -22.74 0.87
C GLY A 88 10.93 -21.28 1.05
N ASP A 89 11.34 -20.41 0.13
CA ASP A 89 10.94 -19.00 0.13
C ASP A 89 9.43 -18.83 -0.01
N ILE A 90 8.79 -19.63 -0.87
CA ILE A 90 7.33 -19.58 -1.07
C ILE A 90 6.60 -19.97 0.21
N GLN A 91 7.08 -21.01 0.90
CA GLN A 91 6.48 -21.46 2.15
C GLN A 91 6.58 -20.37 3.24
N LEU A 92 7.74 -19.72 3.36
CA LEU A 92 7.94 -18.61 4.30
C LEU A 92 7.01 -17.43 3.98
N LEU A 93 6.89 -17.04 2.71
CA LEU A 93 5.98 -15.97 2.29
C LEU A 93 4.51 -16.33 2.58
N ALA A 94 4.13 -17.59 2.36
CA ALA A 94 2.79 -18.07 2.67
C ALA A 94 2.51 -18.02 4.19
N ASP A 95 3.48 -18.39 5.02
CA ASP A 95 3.37 -18.34 6.48
C ASP A 95 3.24 -16.89 6.98
N VAL A 96 4.08 -15.98 6.46
CA VAL A 96 4.03 -14.54 6.79
C VAL A 96 2.69 -13.93 6.40
N ALA A 97 2.20 -14.19 5.18
CA ALA A 97 0.91 -13.68 4.73
C ALA A 97 -0.25 -14.22 5.58
N ARG A 98 -0.19 -15.49 6.01
CA ARG A 98 -1.18 -16.06 6.94
C ARG A 98 -1.15 -15.39 8.31
N ARG A 99 0.03 -15.06 8.84
CA ARG A 99 0.16 -14.31 10.10
C ARG A 99 -0.44 -12.90 9.98
N PHE A 100 -0.10 -12.16 8.93
CA PHE A 100 -0.71 -10.86 8.68
C PHE A 100 -2.24 -10.93 8.57
N ALA A 101 -2.77 -11.92 7.85
CA ALA A 101 -4.22 -12.10 7.72
C ALA A 101 -4.93 -12.44 9.05
N ALA A 102 -4.21 -13.09 9.98
CA ALA A 102 -4.69 -13.38 11.32
C ALA A 102 -4.63 -12.15 12.24
N GLU A 103 -3.79 -11.15 11.96
CA GLU A 103 -3.72 -9.95 12.79
C GLU A 103 -4.75 -8.88 12.39
N VAL A 104 -5.01 -8.75 11.09
CA VAL A 104 -5.95 -7.79 10.49
C VAL A 104 -7.39 -8.07 10.95
N HIS A 105 -7.92 -7.17 11.77
CA HIS A 105 -9.27 -7.20 12.31
C HIS A 105 -9.90 -5.80 12.30
N ILE A 106 -11.21 -5.74 12.12
CA ILE A 106 -11.97 -4.49 12.13
C ILE A 106 -11.77 -3.77 13.48
N GLY A 107 -11.63 -2.45 13.44
CA GLY A 107 -11.44 -1.57 14.59
C GLY A 107 -9.99 -1.44 15.08
N LYS A 108 -9.04 -2.19 14.52
CA LYS A 108 -7.62 -2.02 14.81
C LYS A 108 -6.98 -0.98 13.89
N VAL A 109 -6.02 -0.23 14.43
CA VAL A 109 -5.13 0.61 13.62
C VAL A 109 -4.04 -0.25 12.99
N ALA A 110 -3.85 -0.12 11.69
CA ALA A 110 -2.83 -0.86 10.96
C ALA A 110 -1.97 0.08 10.10
N ARG A 111 -0.66 -0.17 10.09
CA ARG A 111 0.26 0.33 9.08
C ARG A 111 0.36 -0.68 7.96
N VAL A 112 0.03 -0.25 6.75
CA VAL A 112 0.04 -1.08 5.55
C VAL A 112 1.08 -0.54 4.59
N ARG A 113 1.94 -1.43 4.09
CA ARG A 113 2.86 -1.14 2.98
C ARG A 113 2.55 -2.04 1.81
N GLY A 114 2.64 -1.49 0.61
CA GLY A 114 2.41 -2.28 -0.58
C GLY A 114 2.63 -1.55 -1.89
N ARG A 115 2.37 -2.27 -2.97
CA ARG A 115 2.38 -1.73 -4.33
C ARG A 115 1.04 -1.07 -4.62
N ILE A 116 1.08 0.11 -5.22
CA ILE A 116 -0.10 0.81 -5.74
C ILE A 116 -0.57 0.05 -6.99
N GLY A 117 -1.85 -0.30 -7.03
CA GLY A 117 -2.50 -0.93 -8.18
C GLY A 117 -3.84 -0.28 -8.46
N ASN A 118 -4.43 -0.65 -9.59
CA ASN A 118 -5.79 -0.30 -9.96
C ASN A 118 -6.54 -1.60 -10.24
N TYR A 119 -7.77 -1.71 -9.74
CA TYR A 119 -8.70 -2.74 -10.16
C TYR A 119 -10.06 -2.14 -10.48
N ARG A 120 -10.52 -2.33 -11.72
CA ARG A 120 -11.81 -1.83 -12.23
C ARG A 120 -11.99 -0.31 -12.07
N GLY A 121 -10.91 0.47 -12.19
CA GLY A 121 -10.93 1.93 -12.10
C GLY A 121 -10.59 2.45 -10.70
N GLU A 122 -10.55 1.59 -9.69
CA GLU A 122 -10.32 1.99 -8.30
C GLU A 122 -8.88 1.72 -7.87
N VAL A 123 -8.24 2.75 -7.29
CA VAL A 123 -6.90 2.63 -6.70
C VAL A 123 -6.95 1.72 -5.46
N GLN A 124 -6.01 0.79 -5.37
CA GLN A 124 -5.89 -0.15 -4.26
C GLN A 124 -4.42 -0.42 -3.91
N ILE A 125 -4.18 -0.93 -2.70
CA ILE A 125 -2.86 -1.37 -2.25
C ILE A 125 -2.79 -2.89 -2.34
N THR A 126 -1.83 -3.41 -3.13
CA THR A 126 -1.42 -4.81 -3.03
C THR A 126 -0.41 -4.94 -1.90
N VAL A 127 -0.87 -5.48 -0.78
CA VAL A 127 -0.18 -5.50 0.51
C VAL A 127 1.06 -6.39 0.45
N SER A 128 2.18 -5.84 0.90
CA SER A 128 3.45 -6.56 1.09
C SER A 128 3.77 -6.77 2.57
N ASP A 129 3.32 -5.86 3.44
CA ASP A 129 3.60 -5.86 4.88
C ASP A 129 2.45 -5.17 5.64
N VAL A 130 2.10 -5.71 6.80
CA VAL A 130 1.08 -5.15 7.71
C VAL A 130 1.57 -5.23 9.13
N VAL A 131 1.47 -4.11 9.85
CA VAL A 131 1.78 -4.05 11.29
C VAL A 131 0.57 -3.47 12.01
N ILE A 132 0.09 -4.15 13.04
CA ILE A 132 -0.92 -3.60 13.94
C ILE A 132 -0.25 -2.62 14.90
N GLU A 133 -0.66 -1.36 14.81
CA GLU A 133 -0.10 -0.29 15.63
C GLU A 133 -0.67 -0.36 17.05
N ARG A 134 0.20 -0.16 18.04
CA ARG A 134 -0.16 -0.14 19.47
C ARG A 134 -0.04 1.25 20.08
N ASP A 135 0.71 2.14 19.44
CA ASP A 135 0.83 3.53 19.86
C ASP A 135 -0.47 4.28 19.49
N PRO A 136 -1.21 4.84 20.46
CA PRO A 136 -2.42 5.61 20.17
C PRO A 136 -2.16 6.83 19.27
N ASN A 137 -0.91 7.30 19.18
CA ASN A 137 -0.54 8.43 18.34
C ASN A 137 -0.11 8.03 16.92
N ALA A 138 -0.09 6.74 16.58
CA ALA A 138 0.47 6.26 15.31
C ALA A 138 -0.18 6.90 14.06
N GLU A 139 -1.50 7.11 14.08
CA GLU A 139 -2.23 7.78 12.99
C GLU A 139 -1.80 9.25 12.88
N MET A 140 -1.79 9.98 13.99
CA MET A 140 -1.42 11.39 14.02
C MET A 140 0.05 11.61 13.61
N LEU A 141 0.97 10.77 14.09
CA LEU A 141 2.38 10.83 13.70
C LEU A 141 2.55 10.55 12.20
N HIS A 142 1.81 9.58 11.66
CA HIS A 142 1.84 9.29 10.23
C HIS A 142 1.29 10.46 9.40
N TRP A 143 0.18 11.07 9.83
CA TRP A 143 -0.37 12.27 9.21
C TRP A 143 0.65 13.42 9.15
N LEU A 144 1.31 13.71 10.28
CA LEU A 144 2.35 14.75 10.34
C LEU A 144 3.52 14.45 9.38
N ASP A 145 3.94 13.18 9.31
CA ASP A 145 4.96 12.74 8.37
C ASP A 145 4.53 12.93 6.90
N CYS A 146 3.31 12.53 6.53
CA CYS A 146 2.75 12.71 5.18
C CYS A 146 2.73 14.20 4.79
N LEU A 147 2.23 15.06 5.68
CA LEU A 147 2.18 16.51 5.45
C LEU A 147 3.58 17.12 5.32
N ARG A 148 4.52 16.73 6.19
CA ARG A 148 5.91 17.19 6.12
C ARG A 148 6.56 16.76 4.81
N LEU A 149 6.45 15.48 4.45
CA LEU A 149 7.05 14.91 3.23
C LEU A 149 6.44 15.52 1.97
N SER A 150 5.12 15.77 1.94
CA SER A 150 4.49 16.50 0.84
C SER A 150 5.15 17.86 0.63
N ARG A 151 5.27 18.66 1.70
CA ARG A 151 5.78 20.04 1.61
C ARG A 151 7.27 20.12 1.32
N GLN A 152 8.07 19.24 1.91
CA GLN A 152 9.53 19.37 1.93
C GLN A 152 10.23 18.47 0.91
N CYS A 153 9.62 17.37 0.48
CA CYS A 153 10.25 16.42 -0.43
C CYS A 153 9.50 16.34 -1.76
N TYR A 154 8.20 15.99 -1.72
CA TYR A 154 7.46 15.65 -2.93
C TYR A 154 7.15 16.90 -3.79
N ASP A 155 6.71 17.99 -3.16
CA ASP A 155 6.34 19.21 -3.89
C ASP A 155 7.57 20.05 -4.31
N VAL A 156 8.71 19.89 -3.64
CA VAL A 156 9.97 20.55 -3.99
C VAL A 156 10.57 19.93 -5.25
N MET A 157 10.59 18.60 -5.36
CA MET A 157 11.16 17.92 -6.54
C MET A 157 10.43 18.25 -7.83
N LYS A 158 9.13 18.57 -7.79
CA LYS A 158 8.42 19.06 -8.98
C LYS A 158 9.07 20.33 -9.56
N ARG A 159 9.49 21.25 -8.69
CA ARG A 159 10.04 22.55 -9.12
C ARG A 159 11.40 22.40 -9.79
N THR A 160 12.18 21.39 -9.42
CA THR A 160 13.50 21.15 -10.02
C THR A 160 13.44 20.44 -11.36
N SER A 161 12.37 19.70 -11.65
CA SER A 161 12.19 18.98 -12.93
C SER A 161 11.50 19.81 -14.03
N SER A 162 11.21 21.09 -13.76
CA SER A 162 10.51 22.01 -14.68
C SER A 162 11.35 23.22 -15.10
N ASN A 163 12.67 23.15 -14.92
CA ASN A 163 13.67 24.09 -15.45
C ASN A 163 14.49 23.46 -16.57
#